data_AF-A0A2T2Q6X4-F1
#
_entry.id   AF-A0A2T2Q6X4-F1
#
_cell.length_a   1.000
_cell.length_b   1.000
_cell.length_c   1.000
_cell.angle_alpha   90.00
_cell.angle_beta   90.00
_cell.angle_gamma   90.00
#
_symmetry.space_group_name_H-M   'P 1'
#
loop_
_entity.id
_entity.type
_entity.pdbx_description
1 polymer ?
#
loop_
_entity_poly.entity_id
_entity_poly.type
_entity_poly.pdbx_seq_one_letter_code
_entity_poly.pdbx_strand_id
1 'polypeptide(L)'
;MRTTFATAAIAALLAASSPALAQKSVTGGSGGSAAAGGTSASTVGTGGTSTSANGSTGSSIAAGGSAAAVDGKAQTGVSTNKGNGPVMNSNARAQAHEGGAFSRSHTRTKVKAGEEVGSTTKTMSHVPGSKPTMSTTSTTAR
;
A
#
# COMPACT_ATOMS: atom_id res chain seq x y z
N MET A 1 52.69 29.87 33.99
CA MET A 1 52.25 30.03 32.58
C MET A 1 52.31 28.68 31.89
N ARG A 2 51.15 28.11 31.53
CA ARG A 2 50.89 27.14 30.44
C ARG A 2 49.48 26.56 30.58
N THR A 3 48.52 27.47 30.55
CA THR A 3 47.15 27.22 30.07
C THR A 3 47.22 26.86 28.57
N THR A 4 46.17 26.20 28.06
CA THR A 4 45.86 25.96 26.62
C THR A 4 46.36 24.66 25.96
N PHE A 5 45.95 23.49 26.45
CA PHE A 5 45.91 22.28 25.58
C PHE A 5 44.66 21.39 25.75
N ALA A 6 43.77 21.65 26.71
CA ALA A 6 42.64 20.75 27.00
C ALA A 6 41.32 21.08 26.26
N THR A 7 41.24 22.20 25.53
CA THR A 7 39.98 22.69 24.93
C THR A 7 39.71 22.20 23.51
N ALA A 8 40.68 21.63 22.80
CA ALA A 8 40.50 21.22 21.40
C ALA A 8 39.81 19.85 21.25
N ALA A 9 39.94 18.95 22.23
CA ALA A 9 39.40 17.59 22.12
C ALA A 9 37.86 17.52 22.29
N ILE A 10 37.26 18.47 22.98
CA ILE A 10 35.81 18.49 23.25
C ILE A 10 35.03 19.07 22.04
N ALA A 11 35.64 19.95 21.25
CA ALA A 11 35.03 20.52 20.05
C ALA A 11 34.89 19.51 18.90
N ALA A 12 35.78 18.52 18.82
CA ALA A 12 35.71 17.47 17.80
C ALA A 12 34.59 16.44 18.07
N LEU A 13 34.19 16.26 19.33
CA LEU A 13 33.13 15.32 19.70
C LEU A 13 31.72 15.90 19.44
N LEU A 14 31.57 17.22 19.43
CA LEU A 14 30.32 17.91 19.06
C LEU A 14 30.11 18.02 17.54
N ALA A 15 31.15 17.81 16.72
CA ALA A 15 31.01 17.74 15.26
C ALA A 15 30.58 16.35 14.77
N ALA A 16 30.61 15.33 15.63
CA ALA A 16 30.21 13.96 15.31
C ALA A 16 28.71 13.69 15.53
N SER A 17 27.95 14.63 16.11
CA SER A 17 26.50 14.61 16.02
C SER A 17 26.09 15.06 14.62
N SER A 18 26.30 14.20 13.62
CA SER A 18 25.54 14.28 12.39
C SER A 18 24.07 14.42 12.79
N PRO A 19 23.28 15.34 12.19
CA PRO A 19 21.85 15.26 12.36
C PRO A 19 21.48 13.86 11.91
N ALA A 20 20.93 13.06 12.82
CA ALA A 20 20.19 11.88 12.44
C ALA A 20 19.04 12.42 11.58
N LEU A 21 19.28 12.57 10.28
CA LEU A 21 18.26 12.91 9.30
C LEU A 21 17.16 11.88 9.55
N ALA A 22 16.00 12.37 10.00
CA ALA A 22 14.94 11.53 10.54
C ALA A 22 14.63 10.41 9.54
N GLN A 23 15.08 9.20 9.87
CA GLN A 23 14.89 8.03 9.04
C GLN A 23 13.41 7.67 9.13
N LYS A 24 12.65 8.05 8.11
CA LYS A 24 11.19 7.94 8.11
C LYS A 24 10.81 6.76 7.25
N SER A 25 10.17 5.75 7.84
CA SER A 25 9.60 4.63 7.11
C SER A 25 8.10 4.57 7.34
N VAL A 26 7.36 4.37 6.25
CA VAL A 26 5.90 4.32 6.25
C VAL A 26 5.49 3.11 5.44
N THR A 27 4.68 2.25 6.03
CA THR A 27 4.07 1.09 5.35
C THR A 27 2.56 1.15 5.51
N GLY A 28 1.84 0.78 4.47
CA GLY A 28 0.39 0.75 4.48
C GLY A 28 -0.14 -0.26 3.49
N GLY A 29 -1.40 -0.66 3.70
CA GLY A 29 -2.04 -1.62 2.83
C GLY A 29 -3.45 -1.91 3.29
N SER A 30 -4.25 -2.39 2.35
CA SER A 30 -5.59 -2.89 2.65
C SER A 30 -5.90 -4.09 1.76
N GLY A 31 -6.88 -4.87 2.21
CA GLY A 31 -7.40 -6.00 1.47
C GLY A 31 -8.88 -6.15 1.72
N GLY A 32 -9.51 -6.98 0.92
CA GLY A 32 -10.94 -7.19 1.01
C GLY A 32 -11.37 -8.35 0.14
N SER A 33 -12.38 -9.05 0.63
CA SER A 33 -13.01 -10.19 0.01
C SER A 33 -14.52 -10.00 -0.09
N ALA A 34 -15.11 -10.59 -1.12
CA ALA A 34 -16.55 -10.78 -1.26
C ALA A 34 -16.81 -12.20 -1.75
N ALA A 35 -17.90 -12.80 -1.29
CA ALA A 35 -18.38 -14.10 -1.75
C ALA A 35 -19.91 -14.08 -1.83
N ALA A 36 -20.46 -14.68 -2.89
CA ALA A 36 -21.90 -14.77 -3.12
C ALA A 36 -22.22 -15.84 -4.18
N GLY A 37 -23.21 -16.69 -3.90
CA GLY A 37 -23.81 -17.61 -4.88
C GLY A 37 -22.79 -18.39 -5.73
N GLY A 38 -21.83 -19.09 -5.09
CA GLY A 38 -20.78 -19.85 -5.78
C GLY A 38 -19.56 -19.05 -6.24
N THR A 39 -19.63 -17.72 -6.17
CA THR A 39 -18.52 -16.82 -6.55
C THR A 39 -17.74 -16.32 -5.35
N SER A 40 -16.46 -16.03 -5.54
CA SER A 40 -15.59 -15.38 -4.56
C SER A 40 -14.56 -14.49 -5.26
N ALA A 41 -14.25 -13.34 -4.67
CA ALA A 41 -13.25 -12.42 -5.18
C ALA A 41 -12.55 -11.70 -4.03
N SER A 42 -11.21 -11.70 -4.06
CA SER A 42 -10.36 -11.08 -3.05
C SER A 42 -9.24 -10.31 -3.69
N THR A 43 -8.91 -9.15 -3.13
CA THR A 43 -7.73 -8.37 -3.53
C THR A 43 -7.00 -7.85 -2.30
N VAL A 44 -5.70 -7.67 -2.45
CA VAL A 44 -4.81 -7.07 -1.46
C VAL A 44 -3.86 -6.11 -2.15
N GLY A 45 -3.48 -5.05 -1.44
CA GLY A 45 -2.52 -4.08 -1.91
C GLY A 45 -1.72 -3.54 -0.73
N THR A 46 -0.41 -3.51 -0.88
CA THR A 46 0.54 -3.06 0.13
C THR A 46 1.58 -2.15 -0.51
N GLY A 47 2.13 -1.25 0.27
CA GLY A 47 3.17 -0.34 -0.16
C GLY A 47 4.02 0.12 1.01
N GLY A 48 5.23 0.54 0.68
CA GLY A 48 6.20 1.03 1.65
C GLY A 48 7.03 2.15 1.05
N THR A 49 7.42 3.10 1.88
CA THR A 49 8.44 4.09 1.54
C THR A 49 9.35 4.36 2.72
N SER A 50 10.61 4.65 2.44
CA SER A 50 11.62 4.97 3.44
C SER A 50 12.57 6.06 2.97
N THR A 51 12.89 7.01 3.83
CA THR A 51 13.97 7.99 3.62
C THR A 51 15.23 7.53 4.35
N SER A 52 16.35 7.46 3.63
CA SER A 52 17.65 7.11 4.18
C SER A 52 18.29 8.30 4.88
N ALA A 53 19.30 8.03 5.73
CA ALA A 53 20.09 9.06 6.41
C ALA A 53 20.83 10.02 5.47
N ASN A 54 20.95 9.72 4.17
CA ASN A 54 21.50 10.61 3.16
C ASN A 54 20.42 11.40 2.38
N GLY A 55 19.16 11.35 2.81
CA GLY A 55 18.03 12.01 2.16
C GLY A 55 17.45 11.28 0.94
N SER A 56 18.01 10.13 0.54
CA SER A 56 17.47 9.34 -0.58
C SER A 56 16.22 8.58 -0.19
N THR A 57 15.24 8.51 -1.09
CA THR A 57 13.97 7.82 -0.82
C THR A 57 13.82 6.54 -1.63
N GLY A 58 13.54 5.43 -0.95
CA GLY A 58 13.14 4.16 -1.55
C GLY A 58 11.64 3.93 -1.40
N SER A 59 11.01 3.33 -2.41
CA SER A 59 9.59 2.99 -2.39
C SER A 59 9.33 1.64 -3.04
N SER A 60 8.39 0.88 -2.49
CA SER A 60 7.94 -0.40 -3.01
C SER A 60 6.41 -0.48 -2.98
N ILE A 61 5.85 -1.24 -3.92
CA ILE A 61 4.41 -1.47 -4.00
C ILE A 61 4.17 -2.89 -4.49
N ALA A 62 3.17 -3.56 -3.92
CA ALA A 62 2.75 -4.88 -4.33
C ALA A 62 1.22 -4.96 -4.27
N ALA A 63 0.63 -5.70 -5.20
CA ALA A 63 -0.80 -5.96 -5.20
C ALA A 63 -1.09 -7.32 -5.79
N GLY A 64 -2.19 -7.92 -5.36
CA GLY A 64 -2.60 -9.27 -5.74
C GLY A 64 -4.10 -9.40 -5.71
N GLY A 65 -4.62 -10.35 -6.48
CA GLY A 65 -6.04 -10.66 -6.48
C GLY A 65 -6.31 -12.08 -6.92
N SER A 66 -7.39 -12.64 -6.39
CA SER A 66 -7.85 -14.00 -6.65
C SER A 66 -9.36 -13.98 -6.85
N ALA A 67 -9.85 -14.69 -7.85
CA ALA A 67 -11.28 -14.83 -8.12
C ALA A 67 -11.59 -16.29 -8.44
N ALA A 68 -12.76 -16.76 -8.01
CA ALA A 68 -13.25 -18.12 -8.26
C ALA A 68 -14.76 -18.10 -8.48
N ALA A 69 -15.24 -18.97 -9.35
CA ALA A 69 -16.64 -19.27 -9.61
C ALA A 69 -16.75 -20.78 -9.84
N VAL A 70 -17.90 -21.39 -9.50
CA VAL A 70 -18.09 -22.84 -9.65
C VAL A 70 -18.31 -23.17 -11.12
N ASP A 71 -19.38 -22.64 -11.70
CA ASP A 71 -19.74 -22.83 -13.12
C ASP A 71 -19.67 -21.51 -13.92
N GLY A 72 -19.12 -20.47 -13.30
CA GLY A 72 -19.10 -19.10 -13.81
C GLY A 72 -17.77 -18.64 -14.42
N LYS A 73 -17.65 -17.33 -14.63
CA LYS A 73 -16.42 -16.68 -15.09
C LYS A 73 -15.72 -15.97 -13.93
N ALA A 74 -14.43 -16.22 -13.78
CA ALA A 74 -13.55 -15.54 -12.85
C ALA A 74 -12.45 -14.79 -13.60
N GLN A 75 -12.17 -13.56 -13.20
CA GLN A 75 -11.14 -12.71 -13.78
C GLN A 75 -10.38 -11.98 -12.68
N THR A 76 -9.06 -11.98 -12.82
CA THR A 76 -8.15 -11.23 -11.96
C THR A 76 -7.22 -10.39 -12.80
N GLY A 77 -6.83 -9.24 -12.29
CA GLY A 77 -5.87 -8.38 -12.95
C GLY A 77 -5.18 -7.49 -11.95
N VAL A 78 -3.86 -7.36 -12.11
CA VAL A 78 -3.05 -6.42 -11.34
C VAL A 78 -2.36 -5.49 -12.34
N SER A 79 -2.46 -4.19 -12.10
CA SER A 79 -1.68 -3.20 -12.83
C SER A 79 -0.88 -2.34 -11.87
N THR A 80 0.38 -2.13 -12.20
CA THR A 80 1.29 -1.26 -11.46
C THR A 80 1.83 -0.23 -12.42
N ASN A 81 1.79 1.05 -12.04
CA ASN A 81 2.37 2.12 -12.83
C ASN A 81 3.12 3.09 -11.93
N LYS A 82 4.13 3.73 -12.50
CA LYS A 82 4.68 4.95 -11.94
C LYS A 82 3.70 6.08 -12.29
N GLY A 83 3.22 6.79 -11.27
CA GLY A 83 2.39 7.97 -11.45
C GLY A 83 3.21 9.18 -11.87
N ASN A 84 2.61 10.37 -11.87
CA ASN A 84 3.35 11.62 -12.06
C ASN A 84 4.26 11.87 -10.84
N GLY A 85 5.56 12.05 -11.08
CA GLY A 85 6.54 12.35 -10.03
C GLY A 85 6.96 11.11 -9.20
N PRO A 86 7.31 11.28 -7.91
CA PRO A 86 7.81 10.21 -7.04
C PRO A 86 6.68 9.36 -6.44
N VAL A 87 5.72 8.95 -7.28
CA VAL A 87 4.51 8.24 -6.86
C VAL A 87 4.41 6.89 -7.55
N MET A 88 4.09 5.85 -6.80
CA MET A 88 3.79 4.52 -7.32
C MET A 88 2.32 4.18 -7.08
N ASN A 89 1.67 3.61 -8.08
CA ASN A 89 0.26 3.24 -8.05
C ASN A 89 0.12 1.76 -8.37
N SER A 90 -0.71 1.04 -7.62
CA SER A 90 -1.14 -0.31 -7.96
C SER A 90 -2.66 -0.41 -7.92
N ASN A 91 -3.22 -1.22 -8.82
CA ASN A 91 -4.63 -1.55 -8.87
C ASN A 91 -4.75 -3.07 -9.01
N ALA A 92 -5.24 -3.73 -7.97
CA ALA A 92 -5.67 -5.12 -8.04
C ALA A 92 -7.18 -5.18 -8.22
N ARG A 93 -7.63 -6.04 -9.13
CA ARG A 93 -9.02 -6.32 -9.44
C ARG A 93 -9.25 -7.82 -9.44
N ALA A 94 -10.29 -8.25 -8.76
CA ALA A 94 -10.80 -9.61 -8.80
C ALA A 94 -12.31 -9.55 -9.00
N GLN A 95 -12.84 -10.32 -9.96
CA GLN A 95 -14.26 -10.34 -10.29
C GLN A 95 -14.66 -11.76 -10.64
N ALA A 96 -15.75 -12.24 -10.06
CA ALA A 96 -16.34 -13.53 -10.35
C ALA A 96 -17.85 -13.37 -10.55
N HIS A 97 -18.39 -14.05 -11.56
CA HIS A 97 -19.78 -13.94 -11.99
C HIS A 97 -20.35 -15.31 -12.32
N GLU A 98 -21.54 -15.61 -11.81
CA GLU A 98 -22.21 -16.90 -11.99
C GLU A 98 -23.72 -16.76 -11.83
N GLY A 99 -24.51 -17.11 -12.86
CA GLY A 99 -25.98 -17.18 -12.74
C GLY A 99 -26.68 -15.90 -12.26
N GLY A 100 -26.07 -14.73 -12.43
CA GLY A 100 -26.56 -13.44 -11.91
C GLY A 100 -26.04 -13.09 -10.51
N ALA A 101 -25.40 -14.00 -9.79
CA ALA A 101 -24.58 -13.68 -8.62
C ALA A 101 -23.22 -13.15 -9.05
N PHE A 102 -22.64 -12.26 -8.24
CA PHE A 102 -21.28 -11.80 -8.46
C PHE A 102 -20.55 -11.43 -7.18
N SER A 103 -19.23 -11.58 -7.23
CA SER A 103 -18.30 -11.13 -6.22
C SER A 103 -17.21 -10.30 -6.87
N ARG A 104 -16.95 -9.12 -6.33
CA ARG A 104 -15.95 -8.18 -6.85
C ARG A 104 -15.11 -7.66 -5.70
N SER A 105 -13.81 -7.58 -5.92
CA SER A 105 -12.90 -6.89 -5.03
C SER A 105 -11.93 -6.04 -5.84
N HIS A 106 -11.68 -4.83 -5.35
CA HIS A 106 -10.84 -3.85 -6.00
C HIS A 106 -10.00 -3.11 -4.97
N THR A 107 -8.70 -3.37 -4.97
CA THR A 107 -7.74 -2.64 -4.12
C THR A 107 -6.92 -1.68 -4.95
N ARG A 108 -6.85 -0.43 -4.51
CA ARG A 108 -5.98 0.60 -5.08
C ARG A 108 -5.01 1.07 -4.01
N THR A 109 -3.72 0.90 -4.26
CA THR A 109 -2.65 1.36 -3.37
C THR A 109 -1.84 2.44 -4.07
N LYS A 110 -1.44 3.45 -3.30
CA LYS A 110 -0.66 4.59 -3.74
C LYS A 110 0.44 4.86 -2.71
N VAL A 111 1.67 4.93 -3.19
CA VAL A 111 2.84 5.28 -2.37
C VAL A 111 3.38 6.59 -2.88
N LYS A 112 3.41 7.62 -2.03
CA LYS A 112 4.16 8.86 -2.28
C LYS A 112 5.49 8.76 -1.54
N ALA A 113 6.59 8.83 -2.28
CA ALA A 113 7.91 8.59 -1.71
C ALA A 113 8.22 9.55 -0.55
N GLY A 114 8.54 9.01 0.61
CA GLY A 114 8.94 9.74 1.83
C GLY A 114 7.77 10.35 2.62
N GLU A 115 6.56 10.32 2.07
CA GLU A 115 5.43 11.04 2.63
C GLU A 115 4.37 10.10 3.19
N GLU A 116 3.70 9.33 2.33
CA GLU A 116 2.50 8.60 2.71
C GLU A 116 2.27 7.34 1.86
N VAL A 117 1.59 6.36 2.47
CA VAL A 117 1.07 5.17 1.80
C VAL A 117 -0.44 5.13 2.02
N GLY A 118 -1.20 5.29 0.94
CA GLY A 118 -2.65 5.16 0.94
C GLY A 118 -3.10 3.86 0.27
N SER A 119 -4.09 3.18 0.83
CA SER A 119 -4.68 1.99 0.23
C SER A 119 -6.19 1.96 0.47
N THR A 120 -6.96 1.77 -0.59
CA THR A 120 -8.42 1.65 -0.52
C THR A 120 -8.85 0.37 -1.21
N THR A 121 -9.58 -0.47 -0.48
CA THR A 121 -10.21 -1.68 -1.01
C THR A 121 -11.71 -1.52 -1.00
N LYS A 122 -12.35 -1.86 -2.12
CA LYS A 122 -13.81 -1.90 -2.26
C LYS A 122 -14.22 -3.31 -2.65
N THR A 123 -15.13 -3.88 -1.89
CA THR A 123 -15.70 -5.20 -2.17
C THR A 123 -17.19 -5.06 -2.46
N MET A 124 -17.71 -5.92 -3.33
CA MET A 124 -19.12 -6.02 -3.61
C MET A 124 -19.53 -7.48 -3.79
N SER A 125 -20.63 -7.85 -3.17
CA SER A 125 -21.30 -9.15 -3.34
C SER A 125 -22.73 -8.92 -3.75
N HIS A 126 -23.26 -9.80 -4.60
CA HIS A 126 -24.64 -9.75 -5.06
C HIS A 126 -25.15 -11.16 -5.34
N VAL A 127 -26.41 -11.39 -4.96
CA VAL A 127 -27.19 -12.58 -5.30
C VAL A 127 -28.45 -12.12 -6.04
N PRO A 128 -28.93 -12.85 -7.06
CA PRO A 128 -30.15 -12.51 -7.78
C PRO A 128 -31.32 -12.23 -6.83
N GLY A 129 -32.12 -11.20 -7.14
CA GLY A 129 -33.27 -10.79 -6.34
C GLY A 129 -32.96 -9.85 -5.15
N SER A 130 -31.70 -9.49 -4.92
CA SER A 130 -31.29 -8.56 -3.85
C SER A 130 -30.46 -7.38 -4.38
N LYS A 131 -30.38 -6.27 -3.64
CA LYS A 131 -29.45 -5.19 -3.99
C LYS A 131 -28.00 -5.62 -3.65
N PRO A 132 -27.00 -5.27 -4.48
CA PRO A 132 -25.60 -5.52 -4.15
C PRO A 132 -25.20 -4.89 -2.81
N THR A 133 -24.43 -5.61 -2.02
CA THR A 133 -23.84 -5.12 -0.76
C THR A 133 -22.40 -4.70 -1.02
N MET A 134 -22.05 -3.45 -0.70
CA MET A 134 -20.70 -2.92 -0.85
C MET A 134 -20.05 -2.70 0.52
N SER A 135 -18.76 -3.05 0.64
CA SER A 135 -17.92 -2.60 1.74
C SER A 135 -16.71 -1.84 1.19
N THR A 136 -16.23 -0.85 1.95
CA THR A 136 -15.04 -0.07 1.61
C THR A 136 -14.15 0.03 2.82
N THR A 137 -12.88 -0.33 2.66
CA THR A 137 -11.84 -0.24 3.68
C THR A 137 -10.72 0.64 3.15
N SER A 138 -10.41 1.71 3.87
CA SER A 138 -9.35 2.65 3.50
C SER A 138 -8.35 2.80 4.64
N THR A 139 -7.07 2.85 4.28
CA THR A 139 -5.95 3.06 5.20
C THR A 139 -5.03 4.11 4.62
N THR A 140 -4.59 5.04 5.44
CA THR A 140 -3.56 6.02 5.07
C THR A 140 -2.52 6.04 6.17
N ALA A 141 -1.29 5.64 5.85
CA ALA A 141 -0.14 5.72 6.73
C ALA A 141 0.72 6.91 6.31
N ARG A 142 1.29 7.63 7.29
CA ARG A 142 2.08 8.84 7.09
C ARG A 142 3.30 8.86 7.99
#